data_AF-A0A2K2D1X8-F1
#
_entry.id   AF-A0A2K2D1X8-F1
#
_cell.length_a   1.000
_cell.length_b   1.000
_cell.length_c   1.000
_cell.angle_alpha   90.00
_cell.angle_beta   90.00
_cell.angle_gamma   90.00
#
_symmetry.space_group_name_H-M   'P 1'
#
loop_
_entity.id
_entity.type
_entity.pdbx_description
1 polymer ?
#
loop_
_entity_poly.entity_id
_entity_poly.type
_entity_poly.pdbx_seq_one_letter_code
_entity_poly.pdbx_strand_id
1 'polypeptide(L)'
;MLPVSSISAQKTYYEVLSVNEGATYDEIRAGYRFAILNVHPDKSQANPDSLVPSGKQGEFLSAQKAWEVLRDPNSRAVYDKQLQTSRCGDYFSISSCDLGEMGIVIGEDGKIDFQSLDCTSASVVLECASCSLKTRLVINKSS
;
A
#
# COMPACT_ATOMS: atom_id res chain seq x y z
N MET A 1 8.37 15.15 -18.28
CA MET A 1 8.11 14.23 -17.15
C MET A 1 6.85 14.71 -16.46
N LEU A 2 5.72 14.03 -16.71
CA LEU A 2 4.48 14.32 -16.00
C LEU A 2 4.49 13.54 -14.69
N PRO A 3 4.08 14.13 -13.55
CA PRO A 3 3.93 13.38 -12.32
C PRO A 3 2.84 12.34 -12.56
N VAL A 4 3.18 11.07 -12.34
CA VAL A 4 2.21 9.98 -12.25
C VAL A 4 1.28 10.31 -11.10
N SER A 5 0.09 10.81 -11.45
CA SER A 5 -1.03 10.93 -10.53
C SER A 5 -1.29 9.56 -9.94
N SER A 6 -0.82 9.37 -8.70
CA SER A 6 -0.93 8.12 -7.97
C SER A 6 -2.39 7.69 -7.93
N ILE A 7 -2.59 6.44 -8.34
CA ILE A 7 -3.83 5.67 -8.20
C ILE A 7 -4.49 6.01 -6.86
N SER A 8 -5.77 6.38 -6.91
CA SER A 8 -6.63 6.81 -5.79
C SER A 8 -6.30 6.05 -4.50
N ALA A 9 -5.38 6.62 -3.71
CA ALA A 9 -5.04 6.10 -2.41
C ALA A 9 -6.24 6.42 -1.53
N GLN A 10 -7.04 5.40 -1.21
CA GLN A 10 -8.05 5.54 -0.18
C GLN A 10 -7.35 6.09 1.07
N LYS A 11 -7.86 7.19 1.62
CA LYS A 11 -7.27 7.82 2.81
C LYS A 11 -7.11 6.76 3.91
N THR A 12 -5.92 6.68 4.47
CA THR A 12 -5.63 5.84 5.62
C THR A 12 -6.43 6.33 6.84
N TYR A 13 -6.63 5.48 7.84
CA TYR A 13 -7.31 5.85 9.08
C TYR A 13 -6.57 6.95 9.84
N TYR A 14 -5.24 6.99 9.73
CA TYR A 14 -4.41 8.07 10.27
C TYR A 14 -4.70 9.40 9.57
N GLU A 15 -4.80 9.42 8.24
CA GLU A 15 -5.18 10.62 7.47
C GLU A 15 -6.61 11.07 7.75
N VAL A 16 -7.54 10.12 7.93
CA VAL A 16 -8.94 10.44 8.32
C VAL A 16 -8.99 11.17 9.66
N LEU A 17 -8.16 10.77 10.63
CA LEU A 17 -8.06 11.43 11.93
C LEU A 17 -7.06 12.60 11.95
N SER A 18 -6.37 12.87 10.82
CA SER A 18 -5.33 13.89 10.69
C SER A 18 -4.20 13.74 11.73
N VAL A 19 -3.78 12.50 11.97
CA VAL A 19 -2.67 12.15 12.89
C VAL A 19 -1.60 11.36 12.15
N ASN A 20 -0.40 11.28 12.71
CA ASN A 20 0.71 10.49 12.17
C ASN A 20 0.49 8.98 12.44
N GLU A 21 1.02 8.11 11.58
CA GLU A 21 1.10 6.65 11.82
C GLU A 21 1.83 6.31 13.12
N GLY A 22 2.78 7.15 13.55
CA GLY A 22 3.48 7.03 14.84
C GLY A 22 2.74 7.65 16.03
N ALA A 23 1.51 8.14 15.86
CA ALA A 23 0.78 8.85 16.92
C ALA A 23 0.50 7.96 18.14
N THR A 24 0.57 8.56 19.31
CA THR A 24 0.18 7.96 20.59
C THR A 24 -1.34 7.80 20.70
N TYR A 25 -1.80 6.99 21.65
CA TYR A 25 -3.23 6.80 21.91
C TYR A 25 -3.96 8.13 22.20
N ASP A 26 -3.34 9.02 22.99
CA ASP A 26 -3.91 10.32 23.32
C ASP A 26 -4.02 11.25 22.11
N GLU A 27 -3.03 11.23 21.21
CA GLU A 27 -3.08 11.99 19.95
C GLU A 27 -4.19 11.46 19.02
N ILE A 28 -4.33 10.14 18.89
CA ILE A 28 -5.40 9.51 18.11
C ILE A 28 -6.77 9.88 18.70
N ARG A 29 -6.91 9.89 20.03
CA ARG A 29 -8.13 10.30 20.73
C ARG A 29 -8.46 11.77 20.52
N ALA A 30 -7.47 12.64 20.55
CA ALA A 30 -7.64 14.06 20.26
C ALA A 30 -8.05 14.29 18.80
N GLY A 31 -7.39 13.62 17.85
CA GLY A 31 -7.72 13.66 16.42
C GLY A 31 -9.15 13.19 16.14
N TYR A 32 -9.59 12.11 16.76
CA TYR A 32 -10.97 11.64 16.65
C TYR A 32 -11.99 12.66 17.16
N ARG A 33 -11.76 13.25 18.34
CA ARG A 33 -12.64 14.30 18.88
C ARG A 33 -12.74 15.49 17.93
N PHE A 34 -11.60 15.93 17.38
CA PHE A 34 -11.56 17.01 16.41
C PHE A 34 -12.32 16.66 15.13
N ALA A 35 -12.10 15.47 14.56
CA ALA A 35 -12.80 15.01 13.36
C ALA A 35 -14.33 15.00 13.55
N ILE A 36 -14.81 14.46 14.67
CA ILE A 36 -16.26 14.40 14.96
C ILE A 36 -16.86 15.80 15.15
N LEU A 37 -16.16 16.73 15.80
CA LEU A 37 -16.64 18.10 15.99
C LEU A 37 -16.77 18.90 14.69
N ASN A 38 -15.94 18.58 13.69
CA ASN A 38 -15.98 19.23 12.37
C ASN A 38 -17.11 18.65 11.49
N VAL A 39 -17.45 17.39 11.68
CA VAL A 39 -18.39 16.66 10.83
C VAL A 39 -19.77 16.48 11.47
N HIS A 40 -19.98 16.95 12.71
CA HIS A 40 -21.23 16.77 13.44
C HIS A 40 -22.46 17.30 12.64
N PRO A 41 -23.53 16.48 12.46
CA PRO A 41 -24.67 16.83 11.62
C PRO A 41 -25.45 18.05 12.13
N ASP A 42 -25.39 18.34 13.42
CA ASP A 42 -26.06 19.50 14.06
C ASP A 42 -25.59 20.85 13.48
N LYS A 43 -24.30 20.98 13.11
CA LYS A 43 -23.80 22.19 12.42
C LYS A 43 -24.32 22.32 10.98
N SER A 44 -24.90 21.26 10.43
CA SER A 44 -25.43 21.23 9.06
C SER A 44 -26.93 21.59 9.00
N GLN A 45 -27.63 21.63 10.14
CA GLN A 45 -29.05 21.99 10.19
C GLN A 45 -29.32 23.50 10.25
N ALA A 46 -28.29 24.32 10.47
CA ALA A 46 -28.42 25.78 10.54
C ALA A 46 -28.43 26.49 9.16
N ASN A 47 -28.16 25.78 8.06
CA ASN A 47 -28.10 26.37 6.71
C ASN A 47 -28.90 25.54 5.69
N PRO A 48 -30.18 25.84 5.46
CA PRO A 48 -31.02 25.12 4.49
C PRO A 48 -30.66 25.40 3.02
N ASP A 49 -29.78 26.38 2.75
CA ASP A 49 -29.41 26.80 1.38
C ASP A 49 -28.16 26.07 0.84
N SER A 50 -27.49 25.30 1.69
CA SER A 50 -26.32 24.53 1.28
C SER A 50 -26.77 23.12 0.92
N LEU A 51 -26.81 22.83 -0.38
CA LEU A 51 -26.72 21.49 -0.97
C LEU A 51 -25.37 20.81 -0.58
N VAL A 52 -25.06 20.76 0.72
CA VAL A 52 -23.85 20.12 1.21
C VAL A 52 -24.17 18.63 1.32
N PRO A 53 -23.46 17.81 0.53
CA PRO A 53 -23.98 16.57 -0.03
C PRO A 53 -23.64 15.41 0.91
N SER A 54 -24.03 14.19 0.55
CA SER A 54 -23.73 12.91 1.20
C SER A 54 -22.26 12.68 1.67
N GLY A 55 -21.32 13.57 1.33
CA GLY A 55 -19.92 13.57 1.75
C GLY A 55 -19.70 13.68 3.26
N LYS A 56 -20.38 14.60 3.97
CA LYS A 56 -20.16 14.77 5.44
C LYS A 56 -20.56 13.54 6.23
N GLN A 57 -21.64 12.87 5.84
CA GLN A 57 -22.05 11.61 6.48
C GLN A 57 -21.00 10.51 6.27
N GLY A 58 -20.42 10.44 5.07
CA GLY A 58 -19.32 9.53 4.76
C GLY A 58 -18.05 9.80 5.56
N GLU A 59 -17.72 11.07 5.79
CA GLU A 59 -16.58 11.48 6.62
C GLU A 59 -16.77 11.10 8.09
N PHE A 60 -17.98 11.26 8.64
CA PHE A 60 -18.30 10.84 10.02
C PHE A 60 -18.14 9.33 10.19
N LEU A 61 -18.73 8.55 9.27
CA LEU A 61 -18.62 7.11 9.25
C LEU A 61 -17.15 6.66 9.13
N SER A 62 -16.35 7.36 8.32
CA SER A 62 -14.92 7.06 8.15
C SER A 62 -14.13 7.35 9.42
N ALA A 63 -14.41 8.48 10.10
CA ALA A 63 -13.78 8.84 11.37
C ALA A 63 -14.12 7.84 12.49
N GLN A 64 -15.38 7.36 12.52
CA GLN A 64 -15.79 6.33 13.48
C GLN A 64 -15.06 5.01 13.23
N LYS A 65 -15.01 4.53 11.98
CA LYS A 65 -14.25 3.32 11.62
C LYS A 65 -12.77 3.44 11.95
N ALA A 66 -12.18 4.59 11.63
CA ALA A 66 -10.78 4.87 11.95
C ALA A 66 -10.52 4.76 13.46
N TRP A 67 -11.39 5.34 14.28
CA TRP A 67 -11.30 5.24 15.73
C TRP A 67 -11.48 3.81 16.24
N GLU A 68 -12.45 3.05 15.73
CA GLU A 68 -12.67 1.65 16.14
C GLU A 68 -11.44 0.77 15.94
N VAL A 69 -10.68 1.01 14.87
CA VAL A 69 -9.46 0.26 14.55
C VAL A 69 -8.24 0.79 15.30
N LEU A 70 -8.04 2.11 15.34
CA LEU A 70 -6.82 2.72 15.89
C LEU A 70 -6.81 2.82 17.43
N ARG A 71 -7.98 2.73 18.08
CA ARG A 71 -8.07 2.80 19.56
C ARG A 71 -7.49 1.59 20.29
N ASP A 72 -7.52 0.42 19.66
CA ASP A 72 -7.07 -0.82 20.25
C ASP A 72 -5.70 -1.19 19.66
N PRO A 73 -4.68 -1.48 20.50
CA PRO A 73 -3.33 -1.74 20.01
C PRO A 73 -3.25 -3.00 19.13
N ASN A 74 -4.07 -4.02 19.37
CA ASN A 74 -4.07 -5.24 18.56
C ASN A 74 -4.73 -5.00 17.21
N SER A 75 -5.89 -4.34 17.18
CA SER A 75 -6.55 -3.94 15.93
C SER A 75 -5.69 -2.98 15.10
N ARG A 76 -5.01 -2.02 15.77
CA ARG A 76 -4.05 -1.12 15.13
C ARG A 76 -2.89 -1.87 14.51
N ALA A 77 -2.28 -2.83 15.24
CA ALA A 77 -1.17 -3.62 14.70
C ALA A 77 -1.57 -4.44 13.46
N VAL A 78 -2.78 -5.01 13.45
CA VAL A 78 -3.33 -5.71 12.28
C VAL A 78 -3.52 -4.74 11.10
N TYR A 79 -4.05 -3.55 11.36
CA TYR A 79 -4.22 -2.51 10.35
C TYR A 79 -2.89 -2.01 9.79
N ASP A 80 -1.90 -1.76 10.64
CA ASP A 80 -0.56 -1.31 10.24
C ASP A 80 0.13 -2.37 9.36
N LYS A 81 -0.01 -3.65 9.71
CA LYS A 81 0.47 -4.77 8.89
C LYS A 81 -0.22 -4.80 7.53
N GLN A 82 -1.54 -4.57 7.48
CA GLN A 82 -2.29 -4.50 6.23
C GLN A 82 -1.82 -3.31 5.38
N LEU A 83 -1.66 -2.13 5.99
CA LEU A 83 -1.14 -0.92 5.34
C LEU A 83 0.23 -1.18 4.71
N GLN A 84 1.12 -1.82 5.46
CA GLN A 84 2.46 -2.17 5.01
C GLN A 84 2.43 -3.19 3.86
N THR A 85 1.50 -4.15 3.91
CA THR A 85 1.30 -5.12 2.82
C THR A 85 0.76 -4.43 1.57
N SER A 86 -0.22 -3.53 1.70
CA SER A 86 -0.77 -2.76 0.59
C SER A 86 0.25 -1.80 -0.03
N ARG A 87 1.24 -1.34 0.74
CA ARG A 87 2.40 -0.58 0.26
C ARG A 87 3.46 -1.45 -0.42
N CYS A 88 3.46 -2.77 -0.19
CA CYS A 88 4.32 -3.69 -0.91
C CYS A 88 3.57 -4.20 -2.16
N GLY A 89 3.63 -3.41 -3.22
CA GLY A 89 3.03 -3.70 -4.51
C GLY A 89 4.06 -3.58 -5.64
N ASP A 90 5.30 -4.01 -5.38
CA ASP A 90 6.37 -3.89 -6.35
C ASP A 90 6.10 -4.86 -7.51
N TYR A 91 5.68 -4.31 -8.65
CA TYR A 91 5.55 -5.04 -9.91
C TYR A 91 6.94 -5.14 -10.54
N PHE A 92 7.52 -6.33 -10.50
CA PHE A 92 8.78 -6.63 -11.17
C PHE A 92 8.49 -7.28 -12.52
N SER A 93 8.77 -6.57 -13.63
CA SER A 93 8.83 -7.17 -14.96
C SER A 93 10.29 -7.37 -15.35
N ILE A 94 10.65 -8.61 -15.67
CA ILE A 94 11.96 -8.96 -16.20
C ILE A 94 11.77 -9.21 -17.70
N SER A 95 12.40 -8.39 -18.54
CA SER A 95 12.34 -8.53 -19.99
C SER A 95 13.39 -9.52 -20.50
N SER A 96 13.26 -9.94 -21.77
CA SER A 96 14.27 -10.76 -22.45
C SER A 96 15.65 -10.08 -22.47
N CYS A 97 15.70 -8.75 -22.58
CA CYS A 97 16.96 -8.00 -22.52
C CYS A 97 17.59 -8.08 -21.13
N ASP A 98 16.80 -7.92 -20.06
CA ASP A 98 17.27 -8.02 -18.67
C ASP A 98 17.81 -9.44 -18.36
N LEU A 99 17.14 -10.46 -18.89
CA LEU A 99 17.61 -11.85 -18.82
C LEU A 99 18.92 -12.02 -19.58
N GLY A 100 19.06 -11.40 -20.75
CA GLY A 100 20.28 -11.43 -21.56
C GLY A 100 21.49 -10.83 -20.84
N GLU A 101 21.31 -9.72 -20.12
CA GLU A 101 22.36 -9.12 -19.27
C GLU A 101 22.76 -10.04 -18.10
N MET A 102 21.83 -10.86 -17.61
CA MET A 102 22.10 -11.91 -16.61
C MET A 102 22.67 -13.20 -17.23
N GLY A 103 22.92 -13.24 -18.54
CA GLY A 103 23.42 -14.42 -19.25
C GLY A 103 22.39 -15.53 -19.45
N ILE A 104 21.10 -15.19 -19.41
CA ILE A 104 19.96 -16.09 -19.63
C ILE A 104 19.34 -15.79 -20.99
N VAL A 105 19.22 -16.81 -21.83
CA VAL A 105 18.61 -16.71 -23.16
C VAL A 105 17.40 -17.63 -23.21
N ILE A 106 16.26 -17.10 -23.66
CA ILE A 106 15.05 -17.88 -23.92
C ILE A 106 14.99 -18.14 -25.43
N GLY A 107 15.10 -19.39 -25.85
CA GLY A 107 14.95 -19.81 -27.23
C GLY A 107 13.50 -19.68 -27.72
N GLU A 108 13.31 -19.66 -29.05
CA GLU A 108 11.97 -19.61 -29.68
C GLU A 108 11.12 -20.85 -29.38
N ASP A 109 11.77 -21.95 -28.98
CA ASP A 109 11.16 -23.19 -28.48
C ASP A 109 10.73 -23.11 -27.00
N GLY A 110 10.97 -21.96 -26.35
CA GLY A 110 10.73 -21.77 -24.92
C GLY A 110 11.79 -22.41 -24.01
N LYS A 111 12.89 -22.90 -24.58
CA LYS A 111 13.99 -23.49 -23.81
C LYS A 111 14.87 -22.39 -23.21
N ILE A 112 15.33 -22.61 -21.98
CA ILE A 112 16.20 -21.68 -21.27
C ILE A 112 17.64 -22.17 -21.41
N ASP A 113 18.50 -21.32 -21.97
CA ASP A 113 19.93 -21.55 -22.06
C ASP A 113 20.71 -20.51 -21.26
N PHE A 114 21.83 -20.94 -20.69
CA PHE A 114 22.74 -20.09 -19.93
C PHE A 114 24.02 -19.89 -20.75
N GLN A 115 24.50 -18.65 -20.88
CA GLN A 115 25.73 -18.33 -21.60
C GLN A 115 26.99 -18.90 -20.93
N SER A 116 26.94 -19.18 -19.62
CA SER A 116 28.01 -19.86 -18.90
C SER A 116 27.78 -21.37 -18.92
N LEU A 117 28.73 -22.11 -19.50
CA LEU A 117 28.69 -23.57 -19.67
C LEU A 117 28.67 -24.36 -18.34
N ASP A 118 28.98 -23.70 -17.22
CA ASP A 118 29.13 -24.35 -15.91
C ASP A 118 27.93 -24.12 -14.95
N CYS A 119 26.91 -23.36 -15.38
CA CYS A 119 25.82 -22.95 -14.51
C CYS A 119 24.53 -23.74 -14.81
N THR A 120 24.07 -24.55 -13.86
CA THR A 120 22.83 -25.34 -13.97
C THR A 120 21.57 -24.54 -13.63
N SER A 121 21.75 -23.39 -12.95
CA SER A 121 20.65 -22.54 -12.48
C SER A 121 21.11 -21.10 -12.31
N ALA A 122 20.27 -20.14 -12.69
CA ALA A 122 20.43 -18.73 -12.35
C ALA A 122 19.45 -18.35 -11.23
N SER A 123 19.75 -17.30 -10.46
CA SER A 123 18.78 -16.77 -9.49
C SER A 123 18.81 -15.26 -9.45
N VAL A 124 17.63 -14.64 -9.36
CA VAL A 124 17.46 -13.20 -9.11
C VAL A 124 16.77 -13.00 -7.77
N VAL A 125 17.23 -12.01 -7.00
CA VAL A 125 16.62 -11.63 -5.72
C VAL A 125 15.86 -10.34 -5.94
N LEU A 126 14.55 -10.39 -5.73
CA LEU A 126 13.66 -9.24 -5.76
C LEU A 126 13.47 -8.75 -4.33
N GLU A 127 13.91 -7.53 -4.04
CA GLU A 127 13.79 -6.91 -2.72
C GLU A 127 12.61 -5.93 -2.74
N CYS A 128 11.65 -6.10 -1.80
CA CYS A 128 10.59 -5.10 -1.61
C CYS A 128 11.15 -3.97 -0.74
N ALA A 129 11.30 -2.78 -1.34
CA ALA A 129 11.84 -1.60 -0.64
C ALA A 129 10.96 -1.16 0.54
N SER A 130 9.67 -1.53 0.50
CA SER A 130 8.66 -1.13 1.49
C SER A 130 8.55 -2.06 2.72
N CYS A 131 8.97 -3.33 2.62
CA CYS A 131 8.73 -4.29 3.72
C CYS A 131 9.90 -5.25 4.03
N SER A 132 11.09 -5.02 3.46
CA SER A 132 12.28 -5.87 3.65
C SER A 132 12.13 -7.34 3.21
N LEU A 133 11.01 -7.69 2.56
CA LEU A 133 10.79 -9.01 1.98
C LEU A 133 11.78 -9.21 0.84
N LYS A 134 12.45 -10.38 0.83
CA LYS A 134 13.34 -10.79 -0.25
C LYS A 134 12.78 -12.06 -0.89
N THR A 135 12.42 -11.97 -2.16
CA THR A 135 11.95 -13.11 -2.95
C THR A 135 13.07 -13.56 -3.87
N ARG A 136 13.53 -14.80 -3.72
CA ARG A 136 14.51 -15.40 -4.63
C ARG A 136 13.78 -16.18 -5.72
N LEU A 137 13.89 -15.74 -6.97
CA LEU A 137 13.43 -16.48 -8.13
C LEU A 137 14.61 -17.32 -8.66
N VAL A 138 14.44 -18.63 -8.76
CA VAL A 138 15.45 -19.57 -9.28
C VAL A 138 14.98 -20.07 -10.64
N ILE A 139 15.87 -19.99 -11.62
CA ILE A 139 15.65 -20.39 -13.00
C ILE A 139 16.57 -21.57 -13.27
N ASN A 140 15.99 -22.74 -13.54
CA ASN A 140 16.75 -23.96 -13.83
C ASN A 140 16.81 -24.20 -15.34
N LYS A 141 17.88 -24.85 -15.81
CA LYS A 141 17.95 -25.29 -17.21
C LYS A 141 16.90 -26.36 -17.45
N SER A 142 16.09 -26.20 -18.49
CA SER A 142 15.22 -27.29 -18.97
C SER A 142 16.11 -28.39 -19.57
N SER A 143 16.03 -29.61 -19.00
CA SER A 143 16.72 -30.81 -19.53
C SER A 143 16.27 -31.10 -20.96
#